data_AF-A0A8S2EDH5-F1
#
_entry.id   AF-A0A8S2EDH5-F1
#
_cell.length_a   1.000
_cell.length_b   1.000
_cell.length_c   1.000
_cell.angle_alpha   90.00
_cell.angle_beta   90.00
_cell.angle_gamma   90.00
#
_symmetry.space_group_name_H-M   'P 1'
#
loop_
_entity.id
_entity.type
_entity.pdbx_description
1 polymer ?
#
loop_
_entity_poly.entity_id
_entity_poly.type
_entity_poly.pdbx_seq_one_letter_code
_entity_poly.pdbx_strand_id
1 'polypeptide(L)'
;MNQAGSMPRRIRSTREQFDRVFQGTSAEPSRSTTCAEYVNDNMGFAVSKLYIKQYFDENARNQSVEMIGNIRSAMKKMLQDAPWMDDDSRSAAADAIYENIGYPTYLASDNNTILENMYAELNGDQTQGENIADNGGIKSSFH
;
A
#
# COMPACT_ATOMS: atom_id res chain seq x y z
N MET A 1 8.92 -11.35 2.84
CA MET A 1 7.63 -12.02 2.56
C MET A 1 7.64 -13.43 3.11
N ASN A 2 6.49 -13.91 3.60
CA ASN A 2 6.41 -15.22 4.21
C ASN A 2 6.02 -16.31 3.20
N GLN A 3 7.02 -17.04 2.72
CA GLN A 3 6.89 -18.06 1.67
C GLN A 3 6.07 -19.29 2.11
N ALA A 4 5.82 -19.49 3.41
CA ALA A 4 5.07 -20.65 3.90
C ALA A 4 3.59 -20.65 3.46
N GLY A 5 3.00 -19.49 3.19
CA GLY A 5 1.60 -19.35 2.76
C GLY A 5 1.33 -19.85 1.34
N SER A 6 2.36 -19.88 0.49
CA SER A 6 2.29 -20.36 -0.89
C SER A 6 2.69 -21.82 -1.07
N MET A 7 3.10 -22.47 0.02
CA MET A 7 3.54 -23.86 0.03
C MET A 7 2.38 -24.87 0.12
N PRO A 8 2.63 -26.17 -0.11
CA PRO A 8 1.62 -27.20 0.04
C PRO A 8 0.98 -27.22 1.44
N ARG A 9 -0.26 -27.73 1.53
CA ARG A 9 -1.08 -27.81 2.77
C ARG A 9 -0.29 -28.22 4.02
N ARG A 10 0.63 -29.19 3.89
CA ARG A 10 1.45 -29.69 5.01
C ARG A 10 2.29 -28.61 5.71
N ILE A 11 2.80 -27.63 4.96
CA ILE A 11 3.63 -26.55 5.50
C ILE A 11 2.74 -25.42 6.01
N ARG A 12 1.67 -25.11 5.26
CA ARG A 12 0.65 -24.14 5.68
C ARG A 12 -0.01 -24.52 7.00
N SER A 13 -0.36 -25.79 7.20
CA SER A 13 -1.02 -26.24 8.44
C SER A 13 -0.13 -26.09 9.68
N THR A 14 1.19 -26.24 9.53
CA THR A 14 2.14 -26.00 10.62
C THR A 14 2.21 -24.52 10.97
N ARG A 15 2.25 -23.65 9.96
CA ARG A 15 2.17 -22.20 10.16
C ARG A 15 0.87 -21.80 10.85
N GLU A 16 -0.27 -22.34 10.41
CA GLU A 16 -1.58 -22.03 11.00
C GLU A 16 -1.59 -22.29 12.51
N GLN A 17 -0.96 -23.37 12.98
CA GLN A 17 -0.87 -23.66 14.42
C GLN A 17 -0.09 -22.57 15.17
N PHE A 18 1.00 -22.07 14.58
CA PHE A 18 1.75 -20.95 15.14
C PHE A 18 0.93 -19.66 15.14
N ASP A 19 0.30 -19.31 14.02
CA ASP A 19 -0.49 -18.07 13.87
C ASP A 19 -1.69 -18.04 14.83
N ARG A 20 -2.32 -19.19 15.13
CA ARG A 20 -3.38 -19.30 16.15
C ARG A 20 -2.92 -18.84 17.53
N VAL A 21 -1.69 -19.19 17.93
CA VAL A 21 -1.15 -18.83 19.25
C VAL A 21 -0.61 -17.40 19.24
N PHE A 22 0.12 -17.01 18.19
CA PHE A 22 0.78 -15.72 18.11
C PHE A 22 -0.18 -14.55 17.83
N GLN A 23 -1.16 -14.76 16.95
CA GLN A 23 -2.10 -13.72 16.48
C GLN A 23 -3.50 -13.89 17.06
N GLY A 24 -3.80 -15.02 17.73
CA GLY A 24 -5.14 -15.30 18.26
C GLY A 24 -6.19 -15.59 17.19
N THR A 25 -5.79 -15.90 15.95
CA THR A 25 -6.72 -16.20 14.86
C THR A 25 -7.38 -17.56 15.06
N SER A 26 -8.64 -17.71 14.65
CA SER A 26 -9.39 -18.97 14.81
C SER A 26 -9.38 -19.84 13.54
N ALA A 27 -9.20 -19.24 12.36
CA ALA A 27 -9.17 -19.93 11.07
C ALA A 27 -8.29 -19.20 10.05
N GLU A 28 -7.81 -19.93 9.03
CA GLU A 28 -7.12 -19.35 7.88
C GLU A 28 -8.11 -18.53 7.03
N PRO A 29 -7.72 -17.37 6.48
CA PRO A 29 -8.54 -16.68 5.49
C PRO A 29 -8.83 -17.57 4.29
N SER A 30 -9.93 -17.29 3.59
CA SER A 30 -10.28 -18.02 2.37
C SER A 30 -9.17 -17.86 1.32
N ARG A 31 -8.96 -18.88 0.48
CA ARG A 31 -7.93 -18.82 -0.58
C ARG A 31 -8.13 -17.61 -1.50
N SER A 32 -9.37 -17.23 -1.80
CA SER A 32 -9.68 -16.05 -2.59
C SER A 32 -9.23 -14.75 -1.90
N THR A 33 -9.45 -14.64 -0.59
CA THR A 33 -8.97 -13.49 0.21
C THR A 33 -7.45 -13.42 0.17
N THR A 34 -6.76 -14.53 0.42
CA THR A 34 -5.30 -14.59 0.35
C THR A 34 -4.76 -14.21 -1.02
N CYS A 35 -5.39 -14.68 -2.11
CA CYS A 35 -4.97 -14.31 -3.46
C CYS A 35 -5.23 -12.83 -3.76
N ALA A 36 -6.36 -12.27 -3.32
CA ALA A 36 -6.67 -10.86 -3.51
C ALA A 36 -5.68 -9.95 -2.76
N GLU A 37 -5.37 -10.28 -1.50
CA GLU A 37 -4.34 -9.60 -0.71
C GLU A 37 -2.99 -9.70 -1.37
N TYR A 38 -2.59 -10.89 -1.84
CA TYR A 38 -1.31 -11.08 -2.52
C TYR A 38 -1.17 -10.21 -3.77
N VAL A 39 -2.21 -10.14 -4.63
CA VAL A 39 -2.18 -9.28 -5.81
C VAL A 39 -2.17 -7.80 -5.40
N ASN A 40 -2.90 -7.42 -4.36
CA ASN A 40 -2.89 -6.04 -3.87
C ASN A 40 -1.54 -5.63 -3.27
N ASP A 41 -0.84 -6.52 -2.57
CA ASP A 41 0.47 -6.25 -1.99
C ASP A 41 1.56 -6.05 -3.05
N ASN A 42 1.45 -6.77 -4.18
CA ASN A 42 2.45 -6.72 -5.25
C ASN A 42 2.09 -5.74 -6.38
N MET A 43 0.79 -5.57 -6.64
CA MET A 43 0.25 -4.77 -7.76
C MET A 43 -0.78 -3.74 -7.27
N GLY A 44 -0.56 -3.18 -6.07
CA GLY A 44 -1.52 -2.31 -5.40
C GLY A 44 -1.99 -1.12 -6.22
N PHE A 45 -1.13 -0.53 -7.07
CA PHE A 45 -1.54 0.57 -7.94
C PHE A 45 -2.47 0.12 -9.09
N ALA A 46 -2.22 -1.05 -9.67
CA ALA A 46 -3.12 -1.63 -10.68
C ALA A 46 -4.48 -2.00 -10.07
N VAL A 47 -4.48 -2.63 -8.89
CA VAL A 47 -5.72 -2.94 -8.15
C VAL A 47 -6.45 -1.65 -7.76
N SER A 48 -5.72 -0.64 -7.28
CA SER A 48 -6.28 0.67 -6.91
C SER A 48 -6.95 1.34 -8.09
N LYS A 49 -6.39 1.29 -9.30
CA LYS A 49 -7.04 1.85 -10.50
C LYS A 49 -8.42 1.23 -10.74
N LEU A 50 -8.52 -0.09 -10.61
CA LEU A 50 -9.80 -0.79 -10.75
C LEU A 50 -10.79 -0.41 -9.64
N TYR A 51 -10.30 -0.34 -8.40
CA TYR A 51 -11.10 0.07 -7.25
C TYR A 51 -11.65 1.50 -7.40
N ILE A 52 -10.80 2.45 -7.82
CA ILE A 52 -11.17 3.85 -8.03
C ILE A 52 -12.32 3.94 -9.03
N LYS A 53 -12.16 3.29 -10.18
CA LYS A 53 -13.16 3.30 -11.26
C LYS A 53 -14.53 2.77 -10.82
N GLN A 54 -14.55 1.78 -9.93
CA GLN A 54 -15.77 1.04 -9.60
C GLN A 54 -16.46 1.53 -8.31
N TYR A 55 -15.69 2.00 -7.32
CA TYR A 55 -16.19 2.17 -5.96
C TYR A 55 -15.82 3.50 -5.30
N PHE A 56 -14.84 4.24 -5.83
CA PHE A 56 -14.37 5.44 -5.13
C PHE A 56 -15.29 6.65 -5.38
N ASP A 57 -15.68 7.32 -4.31
CA ASP A 57 -16.54 8.50 -4.35
C ASP A 57 -15.71 9.79 -4.39
N GLU A 58 -15.76 10.48 -5.52
CA GLU A 58 -15.10 11.78 -5.70
C GLU A 58 -15.60 12.85 -4.72
N ASN A 59 -16.87 12.79 -4.29
CA ASN A 59 -17.40 13.75 -3.34
C ASN A 59 -16.74 13.59 -1.96
N ALA A 60 -16.57 12.35 -1.51
CA ALA A 60 -15.84 12.04 -0.27
C ALA A 60 -14.39 12.53 -0.32
N ARG A 61 -13.74 12.43 -1.49
CA ARG A 61 -12.39 12.98 -1.70
C ARG A 61 -12.36 14.50 -1.57
N ASN A 62 -13.29 15.21 -2.22
CA ASN A 62 -13.34 16.67 -2.17
C ASN A 62 -13.55 17.20 -0.73
N GLN A 63 -14.41 16.53 0.05
CA GLN A 63 -14.59 16.86 1.47
C GLN A 63 -13.31 16.62 2.28
N SER A 64 -12.60 15.54 1.99
CA SER A 64 -11.33 15.21 2.64
C SER A 64 -10.23 16.23 2.31
N VAL A 65 -10.18 16.73 1.07
CA VAL A 65 -9.25 17.79 0.63
C VAL A 65 -9.43 19.06 1.46
N GLU A 66 -10.67 19.50 1.67
CA GLU A 66 -10.97 20.67 2.50
C GLU A 66 -10.54 20.46 3.95
N MET A 67 -10.93 19.33 4.54
CA MET A 67 -10.59 19.00 5.93
C MET A 67 -9.08 18.95 6.17
N ILE A 68 -8.33 18.25 5.30
CA ILE A 68 -6.87 18.13 5.41
C ILE A 68 -6.20 19.48 5.16
N GLY A 69 -6.71 20.29 4.24
CA GLY A 69 -6.25 21.67 4.04
C GLY A 69 -6.37 22.52 5.31
N ASN A 70 -7.48 22.39 6.03
CA ASN A 70 -7.70 23.07 7.30
C ASN A 70 -6.73 22.59 8.39
N ILE A 71 -6.53 21.28 8.52
CA ILE A 71 -5.57 20.68 9.47
C ILE A 71 -4.14 21.19 9.18
N ARG A 72 -3.72 21.15 7.90
CA ARG A 72 -2.41 21.65 7.49
C ARG A 72 -2.22 23.11 7.85
N SER A 73 -3.24 23.94 7.63
CA SER A 73 -3.19 25.36 7.94
C SER A 73 -3.05 25.60 9.45
N ALA A 74 -3.78 24.83 10.26
CA ALA A 74 -3.65 24.87 11.71
C ALA A 74 -2.26 24.42 12.18
N MET A 75 -1.71 23.34 11.62
CA MET A 75 -0.37 22.85 11.95
C MET A 75 0.71 23.89 11.59
N LYS A 76 0.63 24.51 10.41
CA LYS A 76 1.56 25.58 10.02
C LYS A 76 1.51 26.76 10.99
N LYS A 77 0.32 27.16 11.44
CA LYS A 77 0.16 28.19 12.47
C LYS A 77 0.76 27.79 13.81
N MET A 78 0.52 26.56 14.25
CA MET A 78 1.12 26.04 15.49
C MET A 78 2.65 26.02 15.44
N LEU A 79 3.24 25.71 14.28
CA LEU A 79 4.68 25.78 14.09
C LEU A 79 5.19 27.22 14.17
N GLN A 80 4.50 28.18 13.56
CA GLN A 80 4.85 29.61 13.64
C GLN A 80 4.87 30.11 15.09
N ASP A 81 3.91 29.66 15.90
CA ASP A 81 3.76 30.08 17.30
C ASP A 81 4.65 29.28 18.27
N ALA A 82 5.47 28.32 17.80
CA ALA A 82 6.28 27.45 18.65
C ALA A 82 7.56 28.16 19.17
N PRO A 83 7.62 28.59 20.45
CA PRO A 83 8.73 29.41 20.96
C PRO A 83 10.02 28.59 21.20
N TRP A 84 9.91 27.26 21.18
CA TRP A 84 11.02 26.34 21.42
C TRP A 84 11.80 26.00 20.14
N MET A 85 11.31 26.42 18.97
CA MET A 85 11.99 26.25 17.67
C MET A 85 12.66 27.55 17.23
N ASP A 86 13.75 27.47 16.46
CA ASP A 86 14.27 28.61 15.70
C ASP A 86 13.49 28.80 14.38
N ASP A 87 13.70 29.95 13.73
CA ASP A 87 12.97 30.32 12.50
C ASP A 87 13.24 29.36 11.34
N ASP A 88 14.49 28.93 11.17
CA ASP A 88 14.88 28.03 10.08
C ASP A 88 14.22 26.66 10.24
N SER A 89 14.21 26.12 11.46
CA SER A 89 13.55 24.87 11.82
C SER A 89 12.03 24.96 11.67
N ARG A 90 11.40 26.09 12.03
CA ARG A 90 9.97 26.32 11.80
C ARG A 90 9.62 26.28 10.32
N SER A 91 10.41 26.97 9.49
CA SER A 91 10.20 27.00 8.05
C SER A 91 10.35 25.61 7.44
N ALA A 92 11.43 24.90 7.79
CA ALA A 92 11.67 23.54 7.30
C ALA A 92 10.55 22.56 7.71
N ALA A 93 10.06 22.65 8.95
CA ALA A 93 8.95 21.82 9.41
C ALA A 93 7.64 22.12 8.67
N ALA A 94 7.37 23.39 8.35
CA ALA A 94 6.17 23.79 7.60
C ALA A 94 6.20 23.30 6.14
N ASP A 95 7.38 23.31 5.51
CA ASP A 95 7.59 22.83 4.13
C ASP A 95 7.57 21.30 4.04
N ALA A 96 7.90 20.60 5.13
CA ALA A 96 7.83 19.15 5.21
C ALA A 96 6.40 18.59 5.28
N ILE A 97 5.38 19.44 5.47
CA ILE A 97 3.98 18.99 5.52
C ILE A 97 3.49 18.70 4.10
N TYR A 98 3.42 17.40 3.77
CA TYR A 98 2.93 16.89 2.49
C TYR A 98 1.62 16.11 2.67
N GLU A 99 0.73 16.16 1.66
CA GLU A 99 -0.58 15.52 1.70
C GLU A 99 -0.77 14.49 0.59
N ASN A 100 -1.31 13.32 0.95
CA ASN A 100 -1.73 12.28 0.02
C ASN A 100 -3.19 11.94 0.32
N ILE A 101 -4.09 12.22 -0.62
CA ILE A 101 -5.54 12.11 -0.39
C ILE A 101 -6.17 11.18 -1.44
N GLY A 102 -6.62 10.02 -0.97
CA GLY A 102 -7.27 8.99 -1.79
C GLY A 102 -6.28 8.20 -2.63
N TYR A 103 -5.84 8.77 -3.75
CA TYR A 103 -4.98 8.10 -4.72
C TYR A 103 -4.11 9.08 -5.53
N PRO A 104 -2.96 8.63 -6.08
CA PRO A 104 -2.18 9.43 -7.03
C PRO A 104 -2.96 9.76 -8.29
N THR A 105 -3.00 11.03 -8.69
CA THR A 105 -3.87 11.53 -9.77
C THR A 105 -3.73 10.80 -11.11
N TYR A 106 -2.54 10.27 -11.42
CA TYR A 106 -2.32 9.50 -12.65
C TYR A 106 -3.18 8.22 -12.72
N LEU A 107 -3.61 7.64 -11.59
CA LEU A 107 -4.47 6.46 -11.57
C LEU A 107 -5.88 6.72 -12.08
N ALA A 108 -6.41 7.94 -11.89
CA ALA A 108 -7.72 8.33 -12.39
C ALA A 108 -7.73 8.67 -13.89
N SER A 109 -6.56 8.85 -14.50
CA SER A 109 -6.48 9.08 -15.96
C SER A 109 -6.71 7.78 -16.72
N ASP A 110 -7.25 7.84 -17.93
CA ASP A 110 -7.33 6.66 -18.81
C ASP A 110 -5.97 6.23 -19.37
N ASN A 111 -4.93 7.06 -19.20
CA ASN A 111 -3.57 6.73 -19.61
C ASN A 111 -2.94 5.70 -18.67
N ASN A 112 -2.54 4.56 -19.22
CA ASN A 112 -1.93 3.47 -18.47
C ASN A 112 -0.41 3.37 -18.58
N THR A 113 0.25 4.23 -19.35
CA THR A 113 1.70 4.11 -19.62
C THR A 113 2.55 4.03 -18.34
N ILE A 114 2.19 4.79 -17.29
CA ILE A 114 2.90 4.74 -16.01
C ILE A 114 2.75 3.36 -15.35
N LEU A 115 1.54 2.80 -15.36
CA LEU A 115 1.28 1.47 -14.79
C LEU A 115 1.90 0.36 -15.64
N GLU A 116 1.79 0.46 -16.97
CA GLU A 116 2.39 -0.48 -17.91
C GLU A 116 3.90 -0.52 -17.75
N ASN A 117 4.57 0.63 -17.66
CA ASN A 117 6.01 0.69 -17.41
C ASN A 117 6.38 0.15 -16.02
N MET A 118 5.56 0.42 -15.00
CA MET A 118 5.79 -0.09 -13.64
C MET A 118 5.72 -1.61 -13.56
N TYR A 119 4.90 -2.24 -14.39
CA TYR A 119 4.67 -3.68 -14.40
C TYR A 119 5.18 -4.36 -15.68
N ALA A 120 6.03 -3.70 -16.47
CA ALA A 120 6.46 -4.16 -17.80
C ALA A 120 7.22 -5.49 -17.77
N GLU A 121 7.85 -5.81 -16.63
CA GLU A 121 8.62 -7.04 -16.44
C GLU A 121 7.74 -8.24 -16.02
N LEU A 122 6.45 -8.01 -15.72
CA LEU A 122 5.52 -9.07 -15.34
C LEU A 122 4.84 -9.66 -16.58
N ASN A 123 5.09 -10.94 -16.88
CA ASN A 123 4.51 -11.62 -18.05
C ASN A 123 3.43 -12.67 -17.70
N GLY A 124 3.34 -13.10 -16.43
CA GLY A 124 2.31 -14.04 -15.96
C GLY A 124 2.45 -15.47 -16.50
N ASP A 125 3.53 -15.77 -17.25
CA ASP A 125 3.80 -17.07 -17.86
C ASP A 125 4.38 -18.11 -16.88
N GLN A 126 4.72 -17.65 -15.68
CA GLN A 126 5.35 -18.43 -14.63
C GLN A 126 4.34 -19.11 -13.69
N THR A 127 4.76 -20.20 -13.04
CA THR A 127 3.96 -20.87 -12.00
C THR A 127 3.70 -19.96 -10.79
N GLN A 128 2.71 -20.26 -9.95
CA GLN A 128 2.47 -19.49 -8.72
C GLN A 128 3.74 -19.36 -7.85
N GLY A 129 4.58 -20.41 -7.78
CA GLY A 129 5.83 -20.38 -7.02
C GLY A 129 6.88 -19.46 -7.64
N GLU A 130 6.99 -19.45 -8.96
CA GLU A 130 7.90 -18.58 -9.71
C GLU A 130 7.42 -17.12 -9.68
N ASN A 131 6.12 -16.85 -9.86
CA ASN A 131 5.54 -15.51 -9.67
C ASN A 131 5.77 -14.96 -8.25
N ILE A 132 5.87 -15.82 -7.24
CA ILE A 132 6.17 -15.43 -5.85
C ILE A 132 7.68 -15.28 -5.61
N ALA A 133 8.50 -16.10 -6.26
CA ALA A 133 9.95 -15.98 -6.21
C ALA A 133 10.44 -14.73 -6.97
N ASP A 134 9.78 -14.36 -8.06
CA ASP A 134 10.14 -13.21 -8.88
C ASP A 134 9.66 -11.89 -8.23
N ASN A 135 8.53 -11.91 -7.51
CA ASN A 135 8.02 -10.75 -6.77
C ASN A 135 8.59 -10.60 -5.34
N GLY A 136 9.49 -11.48 -4.88
CA GLY A 136 10.01 -11.39 -3.50
C GLY A 136 11.19 -12.28 -3.09
N GLY A 137 11.73 -13.11 -3.97
CA GLY A 137 12.76 -14.11 -3.68
C GLY A 137 14.20 -13.61 -3.79
N ILE A 138 14.51 -12.64 -4.66
CA ILE A 138 15.90 -12.18 -4.85
C ILE A 138 16.23 -10.89 -4.09
N LYS A 139 15.28 -9.98 -3.85
CA LYS A 139 15.53 -8.77 -3.03
C LYS A 139 15.80 -9.06 -1.55
N SER A 140 15.47 -10.25 -1.05
CA SER A 140 15.81 -10.70 0.32
C SER A 140 17.06 -11.59 0.40
N SER A 141 17.67 -11.93 -0.75
CA SER A 141 18.86 -12.76 -0.82
C SER A 141 20.17 -11.95 -0.89
N PHE A 142 20.08 -10.63 -1.07
CA PHE A 142 21.24 -9.74 -1.13
C PHE A 142 20.95 -8.42 -0.40
N HIS A 143 20.69 -8.49 0.91
CA HIS A 143 21.07 -7.50 1.92
C HIS A 143 21.06 -8.14 3.30
#